data_AF-A0A2D5P292-F1
#
_entry.id   AF-A0A2D5P292-F1
#
_cell.length_a   1.000
_cell.length_b   1.000
_cell.length_c   1.000
_cell.angle_alpha   90.00
_cell.angle_beta   90.00
_cell.angle_gamma   90.00
#
_symmetry.space_group_name_H-M   'P 1'
#
loop_
_entity.id
_entity.type
_entity.pdbx_description
1 polymer ?
#
loop_
_entity_poly.entity_id
_entity_poly.type
_entity_poly.pdbx_seq_one_letter_code
_entity_poly.pdbx_strand_id
1 'polypeptide(L)'
;MIREITILRPEIALNDFLPIFLSSSFVLIFGLFYIAIYVLVRIERIKSIYMPFAYMFWALQTYCMYFVAVKIQTNAFTFKVLMVTMVCYLILPHLYYYLNIRSEERYEK
;
A
#
# COMPACT_ATOMS: atom_id res chain seq x y z
N MET A 1 -6.28 37.09 -26.77
CA MET A 1 -6.85 36.89 -25.43
C MET A 1 -6.86 35.39 -25.15
N ILE A 2 -5.80 34.87 -24.54
CA ILE A 2 -5.69 33.46 -24.17
C ILE A 2 -6.66 33.27 -23.00
N ARG A 3 -7.71 32.46 -23.16
CA ARG A 3 -8.60 32.10 -22.04
C ARG A 3 -7.78 31.26 -21.07
N GLU A 4 -7.38 31.83 -19.94
CA GLU A 4 -6.99 31.02 -18.79
C GLU A 4 -8.20 30.15 -18.45
N ILE A 5 -8.05 28.85 -18.70
CA ILE A 5 -9.02 27.85 -18.25
C ILE A 5 -8.73 27.70 -16.77
N THR A 6 -9.40 28.50 -15.94
CA THR A 6 -9.43 28.28 -14.49
C THR A 6 -10.17 26.98 -14.25
N ILE A 7 -9.43 25.87 -14.18
CA ILE A 7 -9.99 24.59 -13.75
C ILE A 7 -10.29 24.76 -12.26
N LEU A 8 -11.55 25.08 -11.95
CA LEU A 8 -12.09 25.06 -10.59
C LEU A 8 -12.08 23.61 -10.11
N ARG A 9 -10.94 23.17 -9.57
CA ARG A 9 -10.88 21.93 -8.82
C ARG A 9 -11.76 22.13 -7.58
N PRO A 10 -12.68 21.20 -7.25
CA PRO A 10 -13.39 21.30 -5.99
C PRO A 10 -12.35 21.47 -4.87
N GLU A 11 -12.46 22.55 -4.10
CA GLU A 11 -11.55 22.78 -2.99
C GLU A 11 -11.69 21.61 -2.03
N ILE A 12 -10.57 20.94 -1.75
CA ILE A 12 -10.51 20.02 -0.61
C ILE A 12 -10.83 20.89 0.59
N ALA A 13 -12.01 20.67 1.20
CA ALA A 13 -12.41 21.41 2.38
C ALA A 13 -11.27 21.33 3.40
N LEU A 14 -10.84 22.46 3.95
CA LEU A 14 -9.70 22.52 4.88
C LEU A 14 -9.86 21.55 6.07
N ASN A 15 -11.12 21.24 6.42
CA ASN A 15 -11.48 20.26 7.44
C ASN A 15 -11.18 18.79 7.08
N ASP A 16 -11.17 18.45 5.79
CA ASP A 16 -10.85 17.10 5.29
C ASP A 16 -9.35 16.92 5.04
N PHE A 17 -8.55 18.00 5.02
CA PHE A 17 -7.10 17.92 4.80
C PHE A 17 -6.40 17.05 5.85
N LEU A 18 -6.62 17.31 7.14
CA LEU A 18 -5.94 16.59 8.22
C LEU A 18 -6.27 15.08 8.24
N PRO A 19 -7.56 14.65 8.12
CA PRO A 19 -7.90 13.23 7.97
C PRO A 19 -7.26 12.55 6.76
N ILE A 20 -7.24 13.22 5.60
CA ILE A 20 -6.63 12.67 4.37
C ILE A 20 -5.12 12.52 4.56
N PHE A 21 -4.45 13.55 5.06
CA PHE A 21 -3.01 13.54 5.31
C PHE A 21 -2.63 12.44 6.30
N LEU A 22 -3.34 12.37 7.42
CA LEU A 22 -3.07 11.37 8.45
C LEU A 22 -3.33 9.95 7.94
N SER A 23 -4.44 9.72 7.23
CA SER A 23 -4.74 8.42 6.61
C SER A 23 -3.69 8.03 5.58
N SER A 24 -3.23 8.97 4.75
CA SER A 24 -2.17 8.70 3.76
C SER A 24 -0.83 8.37 4.41
N SER A 25 -0.50 9.01 5.53
CA SER A 25 0.69 8.69 6.33
C SER A 25 0.60 7.29 6.92
N PHE A 26 -0.59 6.91 7.41
CA PHE A 26 -0.83 5.56 7.91
C PHE A 26 -0.75 4.47 6.83
N VAL A 27 -1.14 4.75 5.57
CA VAL A 27 -0.90 3.82 4.46
C VAL A 27 0.59 3.47 4.36
N LEU A 28 1.47 4.47 4.46
CA LEU A 28 2.92 4.24 4.38
C LEU A 28 3.45 3.49 5.59
N ILE A 29 3.04 3.90 6.80
CA ILE A 29 3.50 3.28 8.05
C ILE A 29 3.07 1.80 8.10
N PHE A 30 1.80 1.50 7.80
CA PHE A 30 1.32 0.13 7.81
C PHE A 30 1.90 -0.71 6.67
N GLY A 31 2.16 -0.12 5.50
CA GLY A 31 2.90 -0.81 4.43
C GLY A 31 4.33 -1.15 4.81
N LEU A 32 5.02 -0.24 5.49
CA LEU A 32 6.35 -0.51 6.04
C LEU A 32 6.31 -1.68 7.03
N PHE A 33 5.36 -1.68 7.97
CA PHE A 33 5.22 -2.77 8.93
C PHE A 33 4.86 -4.10 8.27
N TYR A 34 3.98 -4.10 7.26
CA TYR A 34 3.64 -5.29 6.49
C TYR A 34 4.91 -5.93 5.90
N ILE A 35 5.68 -5.17 5.12
CA ILE A 35 6.91 -5.68 4.50
C ILE A 35 7.94 -6.06 5.56
N ALA A 36 8.15 -5.23 6.57
CA ALA A 36 9.17 -5.47 7.60
C ALA A 36 8.89 -6.79 8.34
N ILE A 37 7.66 -7.00 8.83
CA ILE A 37 7.30 -8.23 9.53
C ILE A 37 7.39 -9.43 8.58
N TYR A 38 6.89 -9.29 7.36
CA TYR A 38 6.97 -10.34 6.36
C TYR A 38 8.42 -10.80 6.14
N VAL A 39 9.31 -9.84 5.82
CA VAL A 39 10.73 -10.14 5.59
C VAL A 39 11.35 -10.76 6.82
N LEU A 40 11.17 -10.17 8.01
CA LEU A 40 11.74 -10.67 9.26
C LEU A 40 11.31 -12.11 9.57
N VAL A 41 10.06 -12.48 9.30
CA VAL A 41 9.59 -13.88 9.45
C VAL A 41 10.29 -14.79 8.43
N ARG A 42 10.43 -14.35 7.17
CA ARG A 42 10.99 -15.18 6.09
C ARG A 42 12.48 -15.39 6.18
N ILE A 43 13.22 -14.46 6.78
CA ILE A 43 14.65 -14.63 7.11
C ILE A 43 14.85 -15.28 8.49
N GLU A 44 13.79 -15.89 9.05
CA GLU A 44 13.78 -16.62 10.33
C GLU A 44 14.27 -15.83 11.55
N ARG A 45 14.28 -14.49 11.48
CA ARG A 45 14.65 -13.63 12.61
C ARG A 45 13.58 -13.58 13.69
N ILE A 46 12.32 -13.80 13.32
CA ILE A 46 11.18 -13.87 14.24
C ILE A 46 10.31 -15.08 13.92
N LYS A 47 9.56 -15.56 14.92
CA LYS A 47 8.69 -16.75 14.79
C LYS A 47 7.62 -16.55 13.70
N SER A 48 7.32 -17.62 12.98
CA SER A 48 6.25 -17.64 11.94
C SER A 48 4.87 -17.24 12.47
N ILE A 49 4.65 -17.31 13.79
CA ILE A 49 3.42 -16.85 14.45
C ILE A 49 3.10 -15.35 14.24
N TYR A 50 4.10 -14.53 13.88
CA TYR A 50 3.89 -13.10 13.56
C TYR A 50 3.41 -12.86 12.11
N MET A 51 3.33 -13.89 11.27
CA MET A 51 2.83 -13.77 9.91
C MET A 51 1.37 -13.26 9.79
N PRO A 52 0.39 -13.72 10.62
CA PRO A 52 -0.95 -13.09 10.65
C PRO A 52 -0.92 -11.59 10.99
N PHE A 53 0.05 -11.16 11.80
CA PHE A 53 0.21 -9.74 12.15
C PHE A 53 0.62 -8.90 10.94
N ALA A 54 1.46 -9.44 10.03
CA ALA A 54 1.77 -8.79 8.75
C ALA A 54 0.48 -8.60 7.92
N TYR A 55 -0.33 -9.64 7.73
CA TYR A 55 -1.56 -9.53 6.95
C TYR A 55 -2.58 -8.57 7.57
N MET A 56 -2.61 -8.46 8.90
CA MET A 56 -3.41 -7.46 9.60
C MET A 56 -2.97 -6.03 9.22
N PHE A 57 -1.66 -5.75 9.16
CA PHE A 57 -1.16 -4.45 8.70
C PHE A 57 -1.47 -4.18 7.23
N TRP A 58 -1.42 -5.19 6.37
CA TRP A 58 -1.84 -5.04 4.98
C TRP A 58 -3.33 -4.69 4.87
N ALA A 59 -4.19 -5.33 5.66
CA ALA A 59 -5.63 -5.01 5.69
C ALA A 59 -5.87 -3.58 6.17
N LEU A 60 -5.15 -3.15 7.21
CA LEU A 60 -5.24 -1.80 7.76
C LEU A 60 -4.73 -0.73 6.78
N GLN A 61 -3.60 -1.00 6.12
CA GLN A 61 -3.09 -0.17 5.02
C GLN A 61 -4.12 -0.03 3.90
N THR A 62 -4.73 -1.15 3.48
CA THR A 62 -5.73 -1.16 2.40
C THR A 62 -6.98 -0.36 2.80
N TYR A 63 -7.40 -0.45 4.06
CA TYR A 63 -8.49 0.36 4.60
C TYR A 63 -8.16 1.86 4.57
N CYS A 64 -6.97 2.25 5.04
CA CYS A 64 -6.52 3.64 4.97
C CYS A 64 -6.44 4.14 3.52
N MET A 65 -6.05 3.27 2.58
CA MET A 65 -6.01 3.62 1.16
C MET A 65 -7.40 3.83 0.58
N TYR A 66 -8.34 2.94 0.91
CA TYR A 66 -9.75 3.08 0.53
C TYR A 66 -10.33 4.41 1.04
N PHE A 67 -10.08 4.74 2.32
CA PHE A 67 -10.54 5.98 2.93
C PHE A 67 -10.02 7.22 2.18
N VAL A 68 -8.71 7.25 1.88
CA VAL A 68 -8.09 8.34 1.12
C VAL A 68 -8.70 8.45 -0.28
N ALA A 69 -8.89 7.34 -0.98
CA ALA A 69 -9.42 7.33 -2.34
C ALA A 69 -10.86 7.87 -2.40
N VAL A 70 -11.70 7.51 -1.42
CA VAL A 70 -13.08 8.03 -1.30
C VAL A 70 -13.08 9.53 -0.96
N LYS A 71 -12.25 9.95 0.00
CA LYS A 71 -12.22 11.35 0.46
C LYS A 71 -11.65 12.33 -0.56
N ILE A 72 -10.71 11.90 -1.39
CA ILE A 72 -10.17 12.70 -2.50
C ILE A 72 -11.15 12.77 -3.69
N GLN A 73 -12.31 12.09 -3.61
CA GLN A 73 -13.29 12.00 -4.71
C GLN A 73 -12.64 11.50 -6.01
N THR A 74 -11.83 10.45 -5.92
CA THR A 74 -11.14 9.91 -7.09
C THR A 74 -12.11 9.35 -8.13
N ASN A 75 -11.76 9.49 -9.40
CA ASN A 75 -12.50 8.87 -10.50
C ASN A 75 -12.62 7.35 -10.30
N ALA A 76 -13.73 6.76 -10.75
CA ALA A 76 -13.99 5.33 -10.62
C ALA A 76 -12.87 4.45 -11.22
N PHE A 77 -12.22 4.92 -12.29
CA PHE A 77 -11.06 4.25 -12.86
C PHE A 77 -9.87 4.25 -11.89
N THR A 78 -9.48 5.42 -11.39
CA THR A 78 -8.36 5.58 -10.44
C THR A 78 -8.59 4.77 -9.17
N PHE A 79 -9.81 4.79 -8.63
CA PHE A 79 -10.17 3.99 -7.46
C PHE A 79 -9.90 2.49 -7.69
N LYS A 80 -10.33 1.95 -8.84
CA LYS A 80 -10.08 0.54 -9.19
C LYS A 80 -8.59 0.24 -9.30
N VAL A 81 -7.83 1.10 -9.97
CA VAL A 81 -6.37 0.93 -10.09
C VAL A 81 -5.72 0.91 -8.70
N LEU A 82 -6.11 1.81 -7.80
CA LEU A 82 -5.57 1.84 -6.43
C LEU A 82 -5.86 0.55 -5.65
N MET A 83 -7.08 0.01 -5.78
CA MET A 83 -7.42 -1.26 -5.13
C MET A 83 -6.66 -2.45 -5.72
N VAL A 84 -6.47 -2.48 -7.05
CA VAL A 84 -5.63 -3.49 -7.72
C VAL A 84 -4.18 -3.40 -7.24
N THR A 85 -3.63 -2.19 -7.09
CA THR A 85 -2.29 -1.98 -6.55
C THR A 85 -2.13 -2.56 -5.15
N MET A 86 -3.14 -2.45 -4.28
CA MET A 86 -3.10 -3.05 -2.93
C MET A 86 -3.05 -4.59 -2.98
N VAL A 87 -3.72 -5.21 -3.94
CA VAL A 87 -3.64 -6.66 -4.18
C VAL A 87 -2.26 -7.04 -4.72
N CYS A 88 -1.72 -6.28 -5.69
CA CYS A 88 -0.36 -6.50 -6.17
C CYS A 88 0.67 -6.39 -5.04
N TYR A 89 0.49 -5.42 -4.15
CA TYR A 89 1.35 -5.21 -2.99
C TYR A 89 1.33 -6.38 -2.00
N LEU A 90 0.18 -7.04 -1.84
CA LEU A 90 0.08 -8.29 -1.07
C LEU A 90 0.98 -9.38 -1.68
N ILE A 91 0.93 -9.55 -2.99
CA ILE A 91 1.60 -10.65 -3.71
C ILE A 91 3.11 -10.41 -3.84
N LEU A 92 3.54 -9.16 -3.97
CA LEU A 92 4.92 -8.75 -4.26
C LEU A 92 5.98 -9.40 -3.35
N PRO A 93 5.85 -9.39 -2.00
CA PRO A 93 6.86 -10.00 -1.14
C PRO A 93 6.91 -11.53 -1.26
N HIS A 94 5.79 -12.19 -1.57
CA HIS A 94 5.77 -13.63 -1.87
C HIS A 94 6.51 -13.96 -3.16
N LEU A 95 6.27 -13.16 -4.21
CA LEU A 95 6.95 -13.32 -5.49
C LEU A 95 8.46 -13.09 -5.36
N TYR A 96 8.86 -12.03 -4.66
CA TYR A 96 10.27 -11.72 -4.43
C TYR A 96 10.98 -12.87 -3.73
N TYR A 97 10.42 -13.38 -2.64
CA TYR A 97 11.00 -14.51 -1.91
C TYR A 97 11.12 -15.77 -2.78
N TYR A 98 10.08 -16.06 -3.57
CA TYR A 98 10.11 -17.19 -4.48
C TYR A 98 11.21 -17.08 -5.53
N LEU A 99 11.37 -15.90 -6.13
CA LEU A 99 12.43 -15.64 -7.11
C LEU A 99 13.82 -15.74 -6.46
N ASN A 100 13.99 -15.21 -5.24
CA ASN A 100 15.27 -15.23 -4.53
C ASN A 100 15.73 -16.66 -4.21
N ILE A 101 14.85 -17.51 -3.71
CA ILE A 101 15.17 -18.94 -3.48
C ILE A 101 15.58 -19.62 -4.78
N ARG A 102 14.81 -19.43 -5.85
CA ARG A 102 15.12 -20.09 -7.13
C ARG A 102 16.42 -19.61 -7.75
N SER A 103 16.82 -18.36 -7.49
CA SER A 103 18.14 -17.90 -7.89
C SER A 103 19.24 -18.60 -7.11
N GLU A 104 19.12 -18.73 -5.79
CA GLU A 104 20.10 -19.40 -4.94
C GLU A 104 20.28 -20.88 -5.36
N GLU A 105 19.19 -21.61 -5.59
CA GLU A 105 19.22 -22.99 -6.10
C GLU A 105 19.94 -23.15 -7.45
N ARG A 106 20.02 -22.09 -8.26
CA ARG A 106 20.66 -22.12 -9.57
C ARG A 106 22.18 -21.91 -9.49
N TYR A 107 22.68 -21.31 -8.41
CA TYR A 107 24.12 -21.09 -8.19
C TYR A 107 24.79 -22.26 -7.46
N GLU A 108 24.03 -23.12 -6.78
CA GLU A 108 24.55 -24.35 -6.14
C GLU A 108 24.67 -25.56 -7.09
N LYS A 109 24.38 -25.38 -8.39
CA LYS A 109 24.63 -26.38 -9.46
C LYS A 109 25.78 -25.94 -10.33
#